data_AF-A0AA38PID3-F1
#
_entry.id   AF-A0AA38PID3-F1
#
_cell.length_a   1.000
_cell.length_b   1.000
_cell.length_c   1.000
_cell.angle_alpha   90.00
_cell.angle_beta   90.00
_cell.angle_gamma   90.00
#
_symmetry.space_group_name_H-M   'P 1'
#
loop_
_entity.id
_entity.type
_entity.pdbx_description
1 polymer ?
#
loop_
_entity_poly.entity_id
_entity_poly.type
_entity_poly.pdbx_seq_one_letter_code
_entity_poly.pdbx_strand_id
1 'polypeptide(L)'
;MSKPSLLRNLWRKIWNPTGFAGRDLEGNSYYERSNPLKNAGYTRPKRSVRYRNPDDVWNYISGSKRLPIQWSAWLAHTRLNPPSIQELQMDLMRQHHVQQNAALIEANFQQERAQLLSQDATSSETPLITSEVQSNADQDSLPFSAAKSTSPLSPSIPSKVSDSLSPSPKPNSVPNGDSNAEIQRPPKSLPKTGSDDWKPESWTPQLRVRRG
;
A
#
# COMPACT_ATOMS: atom_id res chain seq x y z
N MET A 1 55.19 -29.56 -8.89
CA MET A 1 54.27 -28.42 -9.10
C MET A 1 53.17 -28.45 -8.04
N SER A 2 53.16 -27.50 -7.08
CA SER A 2 52.11 -27.43 -6.05
C SER A 2 50.98 -26.49 -6.47
N LYS A 3 49.73 -26.77 -6.05
CA LYS A 3 48.52 -26.03 -6.48
C LYS A 3 47.98 -25.14 -5.34
N PRO A 4 48.20 -23.82 -5.32
CA PRO A 4 47.76 -22.91 -4.24
C PRO A 4 46.23 -22.58 -4.28
N SER A 5 45.40 -23.57 -4.59
CA SER A 5 43.95 -23.40 -4.82
C SER A 5 43.13 -23.44 -3.52
N LEU A 6 43.50 -24.30 -2.56
CA LEU A 6 42.68 -24.62 -1.39
C LEU A 6 42.49 -23.40 -0.46
N LEU A 7 43.58 -22.69 -0.13
CA LEU A 7 43.55 -21.50 0.74
C LEU A 7 42.67 -20.38 0.14
N ARG A 8 42.80 -20.11 -1.16
CA ARG A 8 42.01 -19.09 -1.89
C ARG A 8 40.52 -19.47 -2.00
N ASN A 9 40.17 -20.74 -1.82
CA ASN A 9 38.78 -21.19 -1.79
C ASN A 9 38.17 -21.10 -0.38
N LEU A 10 38.95 -21.38 0.68
CA LEU A 10 38.54 -21.07 2.06
C LEU A 10 38.26 -19.58 2.23
N TRP A 11 39.19 -18.71 1.84
CA TRP A 11 39.04 -17.26 1.99
C TRP A 11 37.83 -16.70 1.22
N ARG A 12 37.61 -17.13 -0.02
CA ARG A 12 36.41 -16.74 -0.79
C ARG A 12 35.09 -17.19 -0.14
N LYS A 13 35.07 -18.36 0.51
CA LYS A 13 33.88 -18.88 1.22
C LYS A 13 33.56 -18.11 2.51
N ILE A 14 34.57 -17.47 3.13
CA ILE A 14 34.40 -16.60 4.30
C ILE A 14 33.88 -15.21 3.88
N TRP A 15 34.40 -14.65 2.78
CA TRP A 15 34.03 -13.30 2.32
C TRP A 15 32.73 -13.24 1.51
N ASN A 16 32.44 -14.23 0.67
CA ASN A 16 31.19 -14.33 -0.08
C ASN A 16 30.41 -15.59 0.37
N PRO A 17 29.51 -15.49 1.36
CA PRO A 17 28.66 -16.61 1.74
C PRO A 17 27.76 -17.02 0.56
N THR A 18 27.74 -18.31 0.26
CA THR A 18 26.98 -18.87 -0.87
C THR A 18 25.50 -18.51 -0.78
N GLY A 19 25.00 -17.79 -1.78
CA GLY A 19 23.62 -17.33 -1.84
C GLY A 19 23.36 -15.90 -1.36
N PHE A 20 24.38 -15.05 -1.21
CA PHE A 20 24.16 -13.62 -0.95
C PHE A 20 23.30 -12.97 -2.04
N ALA A 21 22.19 -12.34 -1.64
CA ALA A 21 21.20 -11.72 -2.53
C ALA A 21 21.23 -10.18 -2.52
N GLY A 22 21.67 -9.56 -1.41
CA GLY A 22 21.77 -8.11 -1.30
C GLY A 22 21.83 -7.59 0.13
N ARG A 23 21.76 -6.27 0.28
CA ARG A 23 21.68 -5.55 1.56
C ARG A 23 20.55 -4.51 1.52
N ASP A 24 20.04 -4.15 2.69
CA ASP A 24 19.21 -2.96 2.86
C ASP A 24 20.04 -1.71 3.22
N LEU A 25 19.34 -0.62 3.52
CA LEU A 25 19.93 0.67 3.90
C LEU A 25 20.48 0.69 5.34
N GLU A 26 20.09 -0.25 6.19
CA GLU A 26 20.64 -0.39 7.55
C GLU A 26 21.97 -1.16 7.56
N GLY A 27 22.15 -2.05 6.58
CA GLY A 27 23.28 -2.96 6.43
C GLY A 27 22.95 -4.43 6.72
N ASN A 28 21.67 -4.76 6.95
CA ASN A 28 21.22 -6.15 7.07
C ASN A 28 21.49 -6.88 5.75
N SER A 29 22.03 -8.10 5.83
CA SER A 29 22.48 -8.87 4.66
C SER A 29 21.54 -10.04 4.39
N TYR A 30 21.08 -10.16 3.15
CA TYR A 30 20.04 -11.11 2.74
C TYR A 30 20.63 -12.26 1.92
N TYR A 31 20.12 -13.46 2.15
CA TYR A 31 20.63 -14.70 1.55
C TYR A 31 19.50 -15.58 1.04
N GLU A 32 19.66 -16.14 -0.15
CA GLU A 32 18.81 -17.15 -0.77
C GLU A 32 19.63 -18.42 -1.05
N ARG A 33 19.18 -19.54 -0.51
CA ARG A 33 19.83 -20.85 -0.67
C ARG A 33 18.86 -21.85 -1.26
N SER A 34 19.34 -22.71 -2.17
CA SER A 34 18.58 -23.89 -2.59
C SER A 34 18.25 -24.78 -1.38
N ASN A 35 17.04 -25.33 -1.32
CA ASN A 35 16.69 -26.29 -0.27
C ASN A 35 17.44 -27.61 -0.50
N PRO A 36 18.17 -28.18 0.48
CA PRO A 36 18.78 -29.51 0.35
C PRO A 36 17.75 -30.62 0.05
N LEU A 37 16.49 -30.46 0.46
CA LEU A 37 15.38 -31.39 0.14
C LEU A 37 14.79 -31.18 -1.27
N LYS A 38 15.47 -30.47 -2.19
CA LYS A 38 15.03 -30.33 -3.59
C LYS A 38 14.83 -31.69 -4.28
N ASN A 39 15.67 -32.67 -3.95
CA ASN A 39 15.57 -34.04 -4.48
C ASN A 39 14.37 -34.82 -3.92
N ALA A 40 13.79 -34.37 -2.80
CA ALA A 40 12.57 -34.91 -2.19
C ALA A 40 11.33 -34.07 -2.54
N GLY A 41 11.33 -33.40 -3.69
CA GLY A 41 10.21 -32.62 -4.21
C GLY A 41 10.07 -31.19 -3.67
N TYR A 42 10.83 -30.77 -2.65
CA TYR A 42 10.71 -29.42 -2.10
C TYR A 42 11.47 -28.38 -2.95
N THR A 43 10.79 -27.78 -3.92
CA THR A 43 11.38 -26.88 -4.91
C THR A 43 11.71 -25.47 -4.38
N ARG A 44 10.96 -24.96 -3.40
CA ARG A 44 11.05 -23.57 -2.93
C ARG A 44 12.38 -23.32 -2.21
N PRO A 45 13.13 -22.24 -2.54
CA PRO A 45 14.39 -21.91 -1.88
C PRO A 45 14.17 -21.48 -0.41
N LYS A 46 15.25 -21.44 0.37
CA LYS A 46 15.27 -20.88 1.73
C LYS A 46 15.89 -19.49 1.70
N ARG A 47 15.06 -18.47 1.90
CA ARG A 47 15.49 -17.09 2.12
C ARG A 47 15.69 -16.81 3.60
N SER A 48 16.70 -16.02 3.94
CA SER A 48 17.06 -15.69 5.32
C SER A 48 17.82 -14.36 5.40
N VAL A 49 17.50 -13.54 6.40
CA VAL A 49 18.23 -12.31 6.74
C VAL A 49 19.31 -12.60 7.79
N ARG A 50 20.42 -11.88 7.73
CA ARG A 50 21.40 -11.70 8.80
C ARG A 50 21.40 -10.23 9.18
N TYR A 51 20.92 -9.92 10.37
CA TYR A 51 20.92 -8.56 10.89
C TYR A 51 22.35 -8.04 11.05
N ARG A 52 22.51 -6.71 10.96
CA ARG A 52 23.81 -6.05 11.17
C ARG A 52 24.27 -6.17 12.63
N ASN A 53 23.36 -5.87 13.55
CA ASN A 53 23.56 -6.03 14.99
C ASN A 53 22.81 -7.29 15.47
N PRO A 54 23.29 -8.01 16.49
CA PRO A 54 22.57 -9.17 17.02
C PRO A 54 21.25 -8.77 17.70
N ASP A 55 21.23 -7.62 18.38
CA ASP A 55 20.08 -7.16 19.18
C ASP A 55 18.88 -6.74 18.33
N ASP A 56 19.13 -6.40 17.05
CA ASP A 56 18.07 -6.14 16.07
C ASP A 56 17.16 -7.36 15.83
N VAL A 57 17.62 -8.58 16.15
CA VAL A 57 16.76 -9.78 16.17
C VAL A 57 15.66 -9.63 17.23
N TRP A 58 15.99 -9.17 18.43
CA TRP A 58 15.03 -8.95 19.51
C TRP A 58 14.15 -7.73 19.25
N ASN A 59 14.70 -6.66 18.67
CA ASN A 59 13.92 -5.49 18.24
C ASN A 59 12.90 -5.85 17.14
N TYR A 60 13.26 -6.78 16.24
CA TYR A 60 12.34 -7.31 15.24
C TYR A 60 11.25 -8.21 15.86
N ILE A 61 11.61 -9.10 16.78
CA ILE A 61 10.65 -10.00 17.46
C ILE A 61 9.66 -9.23 18.34
N SER A 62 10.12 -8.18 19.02
CA SER A 62 9.24 -7.26 19.79
C SER A 62 8.40 -6.34 18.90
N GLY A 63 8.63 -6.33 17.58
CA GLY A 63 7.93 -5.48 16.61
C GLY A 63 8.30 -3.99 16.66
N SER A 64 9.22 -3.59 17.54
CA SER A 64 9.72 -2.22 17.70
C SER A 64 10.56 -1.76 16.51
N LYS A 65 11.26 -2.68 15.85
CA LYS A 65 11.99 -2.45 14.60
C LYS A 65 11.42 -3.35 13.49
N ARG A 66 11.32 -2.83 12.26
CA ARG A 66 10.77 -3.57 11.11
C ARG A 66 11.68 -3.50 9.91
N LEU A 67 11.88 -4.62 9.24
CA LEU A 67 12.60 -4.69 7.97
C LEU A 67 11.83 -3.92 6.86
N PRO A 68 12.53 -3.36 5.85
CA PRO A 68 11.86 -2.70 4.73
C PRO A 68 10.85 -3.62 4.03
N ILE A 69 9.69 -3.06 3.67
CA ILE A 69 8.53 -3.82 3.16
C ILE A 69 8.88 -4.62 1.90
N GLN A 70 9.74 -4.08 1.04
CA GLN A 70 10.19 -4.76 -0.17
C GLN A 70 11.03 -6.02 0.14
N TRP A 71 11.85 -5.96 1.20
CA TRP A 71 12.63 -7.11 1.68
C TRP A 71 11.76 -8.13 2.44
N SER A 72 10.76 -7.70 3.20
CA SER A 72 9.83 -8.65 3.85
C SER A 72 8.96 -9.39 2.83
N ALA A 73 8.48 -8.72 1.77
CA ALA A 73 7.79 -9.35 0.63
C ALA A 73 8.69 -10.34 -0.13
N TRP A 74 10.00 -10.06 -0.23
CA TRP A 74 10.97 -11.01 -0.79
C TRP A 74 11.23 -12.20 0.13
N LEU A 75 11.39 -12.00 1.44
CA LEU A 75 11.51 -13.07 2.44
C LEU A 75 10.26 -13.97 2.48
N ALA A 76 9.06 -13.39 2.34
CA ALA A 76 7.79 -14.11 2.20
C ALA A 76 7.67 -14.89 0.87
N HIS A 77 8.53 -14.59 -0.11
CA HIS A 77 8.49 -15.07 -1.50
C HIS A 77 7.25 -14.61 -2.29
N THR A 78 6.52 -13.60 -1.81
CA THR A 78 5.51 -12.86 -2.59
C THR A 78 6.17 -12.16 -3.79
N ARG A 79 7.44 -11.75 -3.64
CA ARG A 79 8.27 -11.15 -4.68
C ARG A 79 9.38 -12.11 -5.11
N LEU A 80 9.54 -12.33 -6.42
CA LEU A 80 10.59 -13.21 -6.96
C LEU A 80 11.99 -12.61 -6.78
N ASN A 81 12.25 -11.44 -7.36
CA ASN A 81 13.57 -10.80 -7.35
C ASN A 81 13.79 -9.96 -6.07
N PRO A 82 15.02 -9.91 -5.52
CA PRO A 82 15.32 -8.99 -4.42
C PRO A 82 15.11 -7.52 -4.84
N PRO A 83 14.80 -6.61 -3.89
CA PRO A 83 14.73 -5.19 -4.18
C PRO A 83 16.11 -4.57 -4.41
N SER A 84 16.14 -3.44 -5.12
CA SER A 84 17.38 -2.68 -5.33
C SER A 84 17.58 -1.57 -4.28
N ILE A 85 18.82 -1.12 -4.09
CA ILE A 85 19.13 -0.01 -3.16
C ILE A 85 18.40 1.27 -3.56
N GLN A 86 18.32 1.57 -4.86
CA GLN A 86 17.58 2.72 -5.40
C GLN A 86 16.07 2.61 -5.11
N GLU A 87 15.49 1.42 -5.22
CA GLU A 87 14.06 1.17 -4.95
C GLU A 87 13.71 1.37 -3.46
N LEU A 88 14.64 1.04 -2.56
CA LEU A 88 14.50 1.32 -1.12
C LEU A 88 14.60 2.82 -0.83
N GLN A 89 15.54 3.53 -1.47
CA GLN A 89 15.70 4.99 -1.34
C GLN A 89 14.46 5.74 -1.85
N MET A 90 13.95 5.35 -3.02
CA MET A 90 12.73 5.94 -3.59
C MET A 90 11.49 5.69 -2.71
N ASP A 91 11.39 4.53 -2.05
CA ASP A 91 10.27 4.29 -1.13
C ASP A 91 10.39 5.10 0.17
N LEU A 92 11.60 5.36 0.70
CA LEU A 92 11.77 6.31 1.82
C LEU A 92 11.35 7.74 1.42
N MET A 93 11.75 8.22 0.24
CA MET A 93 11.30 9.53 -0.27
C MET A 93 9.77 9.58 -0.43
N ARG A 94 9.16 8.52 -0.96
CA ARG A 94 7.71 8.39 -1.08
C ARG A 94 7.01 8.38 0.27
N GLN A 95 7.54 7.66 1.26
CA GLN A 95 7.00 7.64 2.63
C GLN A 95 7.04 9.04 3.25
N HIS A 96 8.15 9.76 3.11
CA HIS A 96 8.29 11.15 3.58
C HIS A 96 7.26 12.09 2.93
N HIS A 97 7.12 12.06 1.60
CA HIS A 97 6.11 12.89 0.91
C HIS A 97 4.68 12.55 1.33
N VAL A 98 4.36 11.26 1.54
CA VAL A 98 3.03 10.85 2.05
C VAL A 98 2.80 11.37 3.46
N GLN A 99 3.80 11.33 4.33
CA GLN A 99 3.70 11.87 5.70
C GLN A 99 3.50 13.39 5.71
N GLN A 100 4.23 14.14 4.87
CA GLN A 100 4.06 15.58 4.72
C GLN A 100 2.64 15.94 4.21
N ASN A 101 2.17 15.24 3.17
CA ASN A 101 0.84 15.47 2.61
C ASN A 101 -0.28 15.12 3.62
N ALA A 102 -0.12 14.04 4.39
CA ALA A 102 -1.06 13.67 5.44
C ALA A 102 -1.16 14.75 6.53
N ALA A 103 -0.02 15.31 6.98
CA ALA A 103 -0.01 16.37 7.98
C ALA A 103 -0.69 17.67 7.48
N LEU A 104 -0.55 18.01 6.19
CA LEU A 104 -1.25 19.16 5.60
C LEU A 104 -2.78 18.92 5.53
N ILE A 105 -3.21 17.72 5.14
CA ILE A 105 -4.64 17.35 5.11
C ILE A 105 -5.22 17.37 6.52
N GLU A 106 -4.50 16.84 7.51
CA GLU A 106 -4.92 16.84 8.91
C GLU A 106 -5.02 18.27 9.48
N ALA A 107 -4.05 19.15 9.19
CA ALA A 107 -4.11 20.55 9.61
C ALA A 107 -5.33 21.29 9.01
N ASN A 108 -5.61 21.08 7.73
CA ASN A 108 -6.78 21.66 7.08
C ASN A 108 -8.09 21.14 7.68
N PHE A 109 -8.19 19.83 7.93
CA PHE A 109 -9.36 19.21 8.55
C PHE A 109 -9.59 19.70 9.99
N GLN A 110 -8.52 19.91 10.76
CA GLN A 110 -8.62 20.50 12.09
C GLN A 110 -9.11 21.96 12.05
N GLN A 111 -8.67 22.76 11.07
CA GLN A 111 -9.14 24.13 10.86
C GLN A 111 -10.62 24.19 10.44
N GLU A 112 -11.02 23.39 9.45
CA GLU A 112 -12.42 23.28 9.00
C GLU A 112 -13.34 22.87 10.15
N ARG A 113 -12.95 21.85 10.92
CA ARG A 113 -13.69 21.40 12.10
C ARG A 113 -13.81 22.48 13.19
N ALA A 114 -12.77 23.28 13.41
CA ALA A 114 -12.81 24.40 14.35
C ALA A 114 -13.75 25.52 13.85
N GLN A 115 -13.76 25.81 12.54
CA GLN A 115 -14.67 26.79 11.95
C GLN A 115 -16.14 26.37 12.05
N LEU A 116 -16.46 25.09 11.81
CA LEU A 116 -17.82 24.57 11.98
C LEU A 116 -18.29 24.69 13.44
N LEU A 117 -17.49 24.23 14.40
CA LEU A 117 -17.81 24.36 15.83
C LEU A 117 -18.01 25.82 16.27
N SER A 118 -17.28 26.77 15.68
CA SER A 118 -17.49 28.20 15.96
C SER A 118 -18.78 28.75 15.37
N GLN A 119 -19.19 28.28 14.19
CA GLN A 119 -20.45 28.68 13.53
C GLN A 119 -21.67 28.14 14.29
N ASP A 120 -21.63 26.87 14.72
CA ASP A 120 -22.67 26.25 15.55
C ASP A 120 -22.86 27.01 16.88
N ALA A 121 -21.75 27.44 17.50
CA ALA A 121 -21.77 28.24 18.73
C ALA A 121 -22.40 29.64 18.53
N THR A 122 -22.11 30.32 17.41
CA THR A 122 -22.80 31.60 17.08
C THR A 122 -24.25 31.40 16.64
N SER A 123 -24.63 30.20 16.18
CA SER A 123 -25.99 29.91 15.68
C SER A 123 -26.97 29.49 16.78
N SER A 124 -26.52 29.38 18.04
CA SER A 124 -27.32 28.89 19.17
C SER A 124 -27.73 29.99 20.17
N GLU A 125 -27.46 31.27 19.89
CA GLU A 125 -27.93 32.41 20.70
C GLU A 125 -29.40 32.80 20.39
N THR A 126 -30.30 31.81 20.48
CA THR A 126 -31.76 32.03 20.36
C THR A 126 -32.30 32.57 21.68
N PRO A 127 -32.98 33.72 21.72
CA PRO A 127 -33.47 34.30 22.98
C PRO A 127 -34.54 33.42 23.64
N LEU A 128 -34.40 33.21 24.94
CA LEU A 128 -35.27 32.37 25.75
C LEU A 128 -36.68 32.98 25.90
N ILE A 129 -37.63 32.52 25.07
CA ILE A 129 -39.06 32.80 25.25
C ILE A 129 -39.66 31.66 26.09
N THR A 130 -39.84 31.93 27.39
CA THR A 130 -40.58 31.05 28.30
C THR A 130 -42.06 31.01 27.91
N SER A 131 -42.62 29.80 27.79
CA SER A 131 -44.06 29.58 27.60
C SER A 131 -44.52 28.32 28.34
N GLU A 132 -45.05 28.51 29.55
CA GLU A 132 -45.73 27.46 30.31
C GLU A 132 -47.17 27.26 29.79
N VAL A 133 -47.53 26.03 29.39
CA VAL A 133 -48.92 25.52 29.43
C VAL A 133 -48.85 24.03 29.81
N GLN A 134 -49.85 23.56 30.58
CA GLN A 134 -49.81 22.27 31.28
C GLN A 134 -50.57 21.14 30.57
N SER A 135 -50.14 19.90 30.86
CA SER A 135 -50.93 18.66 31.02
C SER A 135 -52.09 18.31 30.08
N ASN A 136 -52.07 17.07 29.55
CA ASN A 136 -53.07 16.01 29.85
C ASN A 136 -52.65 14.64 29.27
N ALA A 137 -53.28 13.54 29.73
CA ALA A 137 -52.94 12.14 29.42
C ALA A 137 -54.13 11.19 29.73
N ASP A 138 -54.17 9.90 29.38
CA ASP A 138 -53.21 9.10 28.57
C ASP A 138 -53.75 8.86 27.12
N GLN A 139 -54.06 7.69 26.54
CA GLN A 139 -54.14 6.26 26.94
C GLN A 139 -53.72 5.33 25.76
N ASP A 140 -53.29 4.11 26.11
CA ASP A 140 -53.16 2.85 25.34
C ASP A 140 -53.21 2.86 23.79
N SER A 141 -52.24 2.23 23.10
CA SER A 141 -51.94 0.80 23.28
C SER A 141 -50.61 0.34 22.65
N LEU A 142 -50.10 -0.81 23.14
CA LEU A 142 -48.91 -1.55 22.69
C LEU A 142 -49.32 -2.84 21.92
N PRO A 143 -48.43 -3.72 21.37
CA PRO A 143 -46.95 -3.75 21.41
C PRO A 143 -46.23 -4.09 20.07
N PHE A 144 -44.88 -4.10 20.04
CA PHE A 144 -44.07 -5.35 19.92
C PHE A 144 -42.54 -5.13 19.67
N SER A 145 -41.72 -5.90 20.40
CA SER A 145 -40.30 -6.30 20.20
C SER A 145 -39.25 -5.34 19.58
N ALA A 146 -38.49 -4.74 20.50
CA ALA A 146 -37.03 -4.91 20.67
C ALA A 146 -36.17 -5.54 19.55
N ALA A 147 -35.13 -4.81 19.12
CA ALA A 147 -33.84 -5.39 18.72
C ALA A 147 -32.66 -4.45 19.06
N LYS A 148 -31.65 -4.99 19.76
CA LYS A 148 -30.44 -4.30 20.24
C LYS A 148 -29.56 -3.78 19.10
N SER A 149 -28.97 -2.59 19.27
CA SER A 149 -27.88 -2.10 18.42
C SER A 149 -26.54 -2.78 18.76
N THR A 150 -25.89 -3.42 17.79
CA THR A 150 -24.49 -3.85 17.87
C THR A 150 -23.81 -3.71 16.51
N SER A 151 -22.82 -2.82 16.41
CA SER A 151 -21.98 -2.67 15.21
C SER A 151 -20.92 -3.78 15.12
N PRO A 152 -20.58 -4.24 13.91
CA PRO A 152 -19.26 -4.78 13.63
C PRO A 152 -18.58 -4.10 12.42
N LEU A 153 -17.29 -4.39 12.27
CA LEU A 153 -16.33 -3.71 11.40
C LEU A 153 -16.19 -4.33 9.99
N SER A 154 -15.44 -3.61 9.14
CA SER A 154 -14.69 -4.08 7.94
C SER A 154 -15.44 -4.27 6.60
N PRO A 155 -14.99 -3.59 5.52
CA PRO A 155 -15.41 -3.90 4.16
C PRO A 155 -14.63 -5.10 3.58
N SER A 156 -15.34 -6.03 2.95
CA SER A 156 -14.75 -7.16 2.21
C SER A 156 -14.73 -6.86 0.71
N ILE A 157 -13.55 -6.90 0.09
CA ILE A 157 -13.38 -6.63 -1.35
C ILE A 157 -13.78 -7.86 -2.19
N PRO A 158 -14.81 -7.79 -3.05
CA PRO A 158 -15.15 -8.88 -3.95
C PRO A 158 -14.25 -8.84 -5.20
N SER A 159 -13.40 -9.86 -5.36
CA SER A 159 -12.74 -10.11 -6.64
C SER A 159 -13.75 -10.65 -7.66
N LYS A 160 -13.69 -10.17 -8.90
CA LYS A 160 -14.27 -10.89 -10.05
C LYS A 160 -13.30 -10.86 -11.23
N VAL A 161 -13.22 -11.97 -11.93
CA VAL A 161 -12.28 -12.29 -13.02
C VAL A 161 -13.09 -12.58 -14.29
N SER A 162 -12.40 -12.78 -15.42
CA SER A 162 -12.89 -13.13 -16.77
C SER A 162 -13.41 -11.95 -17.62
N ASP A 163 -13.05 -11.84 -18.91
CA ASP A 163 -12.16 -12.74 -19.70
C ASP A 163 -11.46 -12.10 -20.92
N SER A 164 -10.49 -12.84 -21.47
CA SER A 164 -9.87 -12.82 -22.83
C SER A 164 -10.00 -11.54 -23.71
N LEU A 165 -8.94 -11.05 -24.37
CA LEU A 165 -8.25 -11.73 -25.50
C LEU A 165 -6.85 -11.15 -25.79
N SER A 166 -5.99 -11.94 -26.44
CA SER A 166 -4.76 -11.48 -27.14
C SER A 166 -4.99 -11.45 -28.66
N PRO A 167 -4.19 -10.69 -29.43
CA PRO A 167 -3.19 -11.39 -30.27
C PRO A 167 -1.86 -10.65 -30.52
N SER A 168 -0.90 -11.40 -31.06
CA SER A 168 0.38 -10.97 -31.70
C SER A 168 0.77 -12.12 -32.67
N PRO A 169 1.55 -11.96 -33.78
CA PRO A 169 2.83 -11.19 -33.80
C PRO A 169 3.38 -10.61 -35.16
N LYS A 170 4.16 -9.51 -35.08
CA LYS A 170 5.41 -9.22 -35.87
C LYS A 170 5.35 -9.14 -37.43
N PRO A 171 6.45 -8.87 -38.20
CA PRO A 171 7.72 -8.13 -37.95
C PRO A 171 8.09 -7.05 -39.02
N ASN A 172 9.18 -6.28 -38.77
CA ASN A 172 10.00 -5.49 -39.73
C ASN A 172 9.32 -4.28 -40.43
N SER A 173 10.02 -3.27 -41.00
CA SER A 173 11.44 -3.07 -41.33
C SER A 173 11.89 -1.59 -41.18
N VAL A 174 13.17 -1.27 -41.42
CA VAL A 174 13.75 0.09 -41.41
C VAL A 174 14.50 0.36 -42.71
N PRO A 175 14.38 1.57 -43.30
CA PRO A 175 15.43 2.19 -44.11
C PRO A 175 15.92 3.54 -43.55
N ASN A 176 17.18 3.90 -43.83
CA ASN A 176 17.75 5.24 -43.59
C ASN A 176 17.62 6.12 -44.86
N GLY A 177 17.68 7.45 -44.72
CA GLY A 177 17.86 8.38 -45.84
C GLY A 177 17.63 9.85 -45.45
N ASP A 178 18.64 10.69 -45.62
CA ASP A 178 18.65 12.10 -45.21
C ASP A 178 17.86 13.04 -46.14
N SER A 179 17.26 14.11 -45.60
CA SER A 179 17.27 15.46 -46.20
C SER A 179 16.65 16.54 -45.29
N ASN A 180 17.17 17.77 -45.44
CA ASN A 180 16.89 18.95 -44.61
C ASN A 180 15.55 19.65 -44.97
N ALA A 181 14.76 20.07 -43.98
CA ALA A 181 13.58 20.93 -44.18
C ALA A 181 13.23 21.81 -42.96
N GLU A 182 13.31 23.12 -43.19
CA GLU A 182 13.12 24.25 -42.28
C GLU A 182 11.71 24.36 -41.61
N ILE A 183 11.67 24.83 -40.35
CA ILE A 183 10.53 25.42 -39.60
C ILE A 183 9.12 24.78 -39.72
N GLN A 184 8.71 24.09 -38.65
CA GLN A 184 7.50 24.46 -37.87
C GLN A 184 7.44 23.76 -36.50
N ARG A 185 7.27 24.53 -35.42
CA ARG A 185 6.95 24.01 -34.07
C ARG A 185 5.44 24.07 -33.83
N PRO A 186 4.69 22.95 -33.83
CA PRO A 186 3.33 22.96 -33.29
C PRO A 186 3.40 23.18 -31.77
N PRO A 187 2.51 24.01 -31.17
CA PRO A 187 2.40 24.09 -29.73
C PRO A 187 1.91 22.74 -29.19
N LYS A 188 2.73 22.08 -28.36
CA LYS A 188 2.41 20.77 -27.79
C LYS A 188 1.42 20.93 -26.65
N SER A 189 0.16 21.16 -27.00
CA SER A 189 -0.95 21.13 -26.06
C SER A 189 -0.95 19.80 -25.29
N LEU A 190 -1.14 19.89 -23.98
CA LEU A 190 -1.42 18.71 -23.17
C LEU A 190 -2.74 18.09 -23.68
N PRO A 191 -2.85 16.75 -23.73
CA PRO A 191 -4.14 16.14 -24.02
C PRO A 191 -5.14 16.63 -22.97
N LYS A 192 -6.31 17.10 -23.40
CA LYS A 192 -7.40 17.37 -22.47
C LYS A 192 -7.72 16.06 -21.74
N THR A 193 -7.54 16.04 -20.43
CA THR A 193 -8.17 15.05 -19.56
C THR A 193 -9.68 15.09 -19.79
N GLY A 194 -10.37 13.99 -19.46
CA GLY A 194 -11.83 13.92 -19.57
C GLY A 194 -12.51 15.08 -18.86
N SER A 195 -13.72 15.44 -19.30
CA SER A 195 -14.47 16.56 -18.73
C SER A 195 -14.71 16.39 -17.23
N ASP A 196 -14.80 17.52 -16.51
CA ASP A 196 -15.02 17.62 -15.05
C ASP A 196 -16.42 17.13 -14.60
N ASP A 197 -17.08 16.29 -15.38
CA ASP A 197 -18.40 15.72 -15.11
C ASP A 197 -18.38 14.60 -14.06
N TRP A 198 -17.24 14.35 -13.40
CA TRP A 198 -17.16 13.38 -12.31
C TRP A 198 -17.93 13.87 -11.09
N LYS A 199 -19.16 13.35 -10.95
CA LYS A 199 -19.99 13.52 -9.76
C LYS A 199 -19.98 12.22 -8.97
N PRO A 200 -19.76 12.24 -7.65
CA PRO A 200 -19.84 11.03 -6.85
C PRO A 200 -21.29 10.51 -6.85
N GLU A 201 -21.48 9.26 -7.29
CA GLU A 201 -22.76 8.58 -7.16
C GLU A 201 -23.11 8.42 -5.67
N SER A 202 -24.35 8.74 -5.30
CA SER A 202 -24.81 8.59 -3.91
C SER A 202 -24.91 7.10 -3.54
N TRP A 203 -24.04 6.66 -2.64
CA TRP A 203 -23.99 5.27 -2.17
C TRP A 203 -25.34 4.86 -1.55
N THR A 204 -26.10 4.02 -2.25
CA THR A 204 -27.40 3.52 -1.81
C THR A 204 -27.29 2.05 -1.36
N PRO A 205 -27.41 1.76 -0.04
CA PRO A 205 -27.25 0.40 0.46
C PRO A 205 -28.41 -0.50 0.04
N GLN A 206 -28.12 -1.53 -0.76
CA GLN A 206 -29.10 -2.50 -1.24
C GLN A 206 -29.61 -3.39 -0.09
N LEU A 207 -30.85 -3.13 0.36
CA LEU A 207 -31.54 -3.92 1.38
C LEU A 207 -31.81 -5.35 0.88
N ARG A 208 -30.97 -6.31 1.27
CA ARG A 208 -31.17 -7.73 0.96
C ARG A 208 -32.38 -8.28 1.72
N VAL A 209 -33.54 -8.26 1.06
CA VAL A 209 -34.74 -8.98 1.50
C VAL A 209 -34.43 -10.48 1.61
N ARG A 210 -34.42 -11.02 2.83
CA ARG A 210 -34.53 -12.47 3.04
C ARG A 210 -35.98 -12.86 2.76
N ARG A 211 -36.21 -13.77 1.80
CA ARG A 211 -37.43 -14.57 1.79
C ARG A 211 -37.32 -15.62 2.89
N GLY A 212 -38.42 -15.88 3.59
CA GLY A 212 -38.61 -17.09 4.38
C GLY A 212 -38.99 -18.27 3.49
#